data_AF-A0A821WGM0-F1
#
_entry.id   AF-A0A821WGM0-F1
#
_cell.length_a   1.000
_cell.length_b   1.000
_cell.length_c   1.000
_cell.angle_alpha   90.00
_cell.angle_beta   90.00
_cell.angle_gamma   90.00
#
_symmetry.space_group_name_H-M   'P 1'
#
loop_
_entity.id
_entity.type
_entity.pdbx_description
1 polymer ?
#
loop_
_entity_poly.entity_id
_entity_poly.type
_entity_poly.pdbx_seq_one_letter_code
_entity_poly.pdbx_strand_id
1 'polypeptide(L)'
;TQFFQIYTDYASNPFYVTGESYGGKYVPSITYKIHVENQNPQVKVKINLKGMTIGDGLTDPVNQYMYGDFLYQIGLVDLSQKAYVDLQTALMRYAIEQGRYIDAFHLFDALLNGDLLNTTSYFYNVTGIKNYFNYLLTDEPEDQGYFVPFVTRADRRKQIHVGNLSYGSQSDTVEKMLLNDVMQSMAWKVAAIANANYSVMIYNGHLDIIIALPLTMEWISQLTWSGTNELRQAPRTVWKVADTDKEIAGYIKTANNNRFFLATIRNAGHMVPYDQPRAMLDLLQRFLAAQPK
;
A
#
# COMPACT_ATOMS: atom_id res chain seq x y z
N THR A 1 4.11 -0.08 -23.24
CA THR A 1 5.33 -0.72 -23.78
C THR A 1 6.33 0.25 -24.41
N GLN A 2 6.00 1.54 -24.63
CA GLN A 2 6.92 2.52 -25.25
C GLN A 2 8.31 2.59 -24.59
N PHE A 3 8.39 2.51 -23.25
CA PHE A 3 9.66 2.46 -22.52
C PHE A 3 10.61 1.38 -23.08
N PHE A 4 10.13 0.16 -23.29
CA PHE A 4 10.93 -0.96 -23.83
C PHE A 4 11.18 -0.88 -25.34
N GLN A 5 10.52 0.03 -26.04
CA GLN A 5 10.84 0.33 -27.45
C GLN A 5 11.98 1.34 -27.56
N ILE A 6 12.12 2.21 -26.56
CA ILE A 6 13.21 3.20 -26.47
C ILE A 6 14.44 2.58 -25.80
N TYR A 7 14.24 1.79 -24.75
CA TYR A 7 15.29 1.15 -23.95
C TYR A 7 15.20 -0.37 -24.10
N THR A 8 15.54 -0.86 -25.29
CA THR A 8 15.41 -2.27 -25.66
C THR A 8 16.26 -3.20 -24.79
N ASP A 9 17.39 -2.72 -24.29
CA ASP A 9 18.32 -3.50 -23.46
C ASP A 9 17.71 -3.93 -22.11
N TYR A 10 16.66 -3.25 -21.66
CA TYR A 10 15.94 -3.63 -20.43
C TYR A 10 14.77 -4.59 -20.67
N ALA A 11 14.40 -4.88 -21.92
CA ALA A 11 13.20 -5.68 -22.22
C ALA A 11 13.30 -7.12 -21.70
N SER A 12 14.51 -7.68 -21.61
CA SER A 12 14.77 -9.01 -21.08
C SER A 12 14.88 -9.06 -19.56
N ASN A 13 15.02 -7.91 -18.87
CA ASN A 13 15.23 -7.89 -17.43
C ASN A 13 13.97 -8.34 -16.67
N PRO A 14 14.14 -9.05 -15.54
CA PRO A 14 13.07 -9.27 -14.58
C PRO A 14 12.34 -7.97 -14.25
N PHE A 15 11.03 -7.93 -14.51
CA PHE A 15 10.20 -6.75 -14.29
C PHE A 15 9.27 -6.96 -13.11
N TYR A 16 9.24 -6.00 -12.20
CA TYR A 16 8.38 -5.99 -11.02
C TYR A 16 7.60 -4.68 -10.96
N VAL A 17 6.34 -4.74 -10.56
CA VAL A 17 5.51 -3.55 -10.31
C VAL A 17 5.44 -3.32 -8.81
N THR A 18 5.89 -2.15 -8.34
CA THR A 18 5.95 -1.84 -6.92
C THR A 18 5.17 -0.55 -6.64
N GLY A 19 4.57 -0.44 -5.46
CA GLY A 19 3.86 0.77 -5.04
C GLY A 19 3.46 0.71 -3.58
N GLU A 20 3.03 1.87 -3.08
CA GLU A 20 2.63 2.10 -1.69
C GLU A 20 1.27 2.82 -1.67
N SER A 21 0.48 2.68 -0.59
CA SER A 21 -0.75 3.44 -0.40
C SER A 21 -1.81 3.16 -1.48
N TYR A 22 -2.25 4.18 -2.23
CA TYR A 22 -3.08 4.01 -3.42
C TYR A 22 -2.41 3.17 -4.53
N GLY A 23 -1.11 2.89 -4.41
CA GLY A 23 -0.41 1.81 -5.09
C GLY A 23 -1.08 0.44 -4.93
N GLY A 24 -1.85 0.21 -3.86
CA GLY A 24 -2.75 -0.94 -3.71
C GLY A 24 -3.83 -1.05 -4.81
N LYS A 25 -4.13 0.05 -5.53
CA LYS A 25 -4.96 0.06 -6.73
C LYS A 25 -4.14 -0.12 -8.01
N TYR A 26 -3.09 0.67 -8.15
CA TYR A 26 -2.28 0.72 -9.36
C TYR A 26 -1.51 -0.56 -9.59
N VAL A 27 -0.86 -1.10 -8.55
CA VAL A 27 0.04 -2.25 -8.67
C VAL A 27 -0.70 -3.49 -9.15
N PRO A 28 -1.84 -3.94 -8.55
CA PRO A 28 -2.58 -5.07 -9.09
C PRO A 28 -3.12 -4.81 -10.49
N SER A 29 -3.57 -3.59 -10.77
CA SER A 29 -4.14 -3.21 -12.07
C SER A 29 -3.12 -3.26 -13.21
N ILE A 30 -1.94 -2.67 -13.00
CA ILE A 30 -0.84 -2.67 -13.96
C ILE A 30 -0.32 -4.09 -14.14
N THR A 31 -0.09 -4.82 -13.05
CA THR A 31 0.44 -6.19 -13.09
C THR A 31 -0.51 -7.12 -13.84
N TYR A 32 -1.81 -7.06 -13.54
CA TYR A 32 -2.84 -7.83 -14.23
C TYR A 32 -2.92 -7.48 -15.72
N LYS A 33 -2.87 -6.18 -16.07
CA LYS A 33 -2.86 -5.77 -17.47
C LYS A 33 -1.65 -6.32 -18.22
N ILE A 34 -0.46 -6.26 -17.64
CA ILE A 34 0.75 -6.84 -18.25
C ILE A 34 0.60 -8.35 -18.43
N HIS A 35 0.09 -9.05 -17.43
CA HIS A 35 -0.17 -10.49 -17.51
C HIS A 35 -1.08 -10.85 -18.68
N VAL A 36 -2.23 -10.18 -18.81
CA VAL A 36 -3.20 -10.41 -19.90
C VAL A 36 -2.59 -10.09 -21.26
N GLU A 37 -1.91 -8.95 -21.42
CA GLU A 37 -1.30 -8.58 -22.70
C GLU A 37 -0.16 -9.52 -23.10
N ASN A 38 0.61 -10.05 -22.15
CA ASN A 38 1.67 -11.01 -22.44
C ASN A 38 1.15 -12.35 -23.01
N GLN A 39 -0.12 -12.68 -22.76
CA GLN A 39 -0.79 -13.86 -23.32
C GLN A 39 -1.26 -13.63 -24.76
N ASN A 40 -1.39 -12.38 -25.21
CA ASN A 40 -1.78 -12.05 -26.57
C ASN A 40 -0.64 -12.40 -27.55
N PRO A 41 -0.85 -13.33 -28.52
CA PRO A 41 0.17 -13.68 -29.50
C PRO A 41 0.62 -12.50 -30.38
N GLN A 42 -0.21 -11.46 -30.50
CA GLN A 42 0.04 -10.27 -31.32
C GLN A 42 0.67 -9.12 -30.55
N VAL A 43 1.03 -9.31 -29.27
CA VAL A 43 1.63 -8.25 -28.46
C VAL A 43 3.00 -7.85 -29.04
N LYS A 44 3.18 -6.56 -29.30
CA LYS A 44 4.42 -6.04 -29.92
C LYS A 44 5.65 -6.20 -29.03
N VAL A 45 5.48 -6.09 -27.72
CA VAL A 45 6.55 -6.21 -26.73
C VAL A 45 6.01 -6.99 -25.54
N LYS A 46 6.58 -8.17 -25.30
CA LYS A 46 6.35 -8.94 -24.07
C LYS A 46 7.21 -8.36 -22.96
N ILE A 47 6.60 -8.09 -21.81
CA ILE A 47 7.31 -7.63 -20.61
C ILE A 47 7.67 -8.85 -19.79
N ASN A 48 8.93 -9.02 -19.40
CA ASN A 48 9.38 -10.14 -18.56
C ASN A 48 8.94 -9.97 -17.09
N LEU A 49 7.61 -9.93 -16.87
CA LEU A 49 6.97 -9.76 -15.58
C LEU A 49 7.32 -10.93 -14.66
N LYS A 50 7.78 -10.63 -13.44
CA LYS A 50 8.11 -11.59 -12.39
C LYS A 50 7.26 -11.46 -11.15
N GLY A 51 6.75 -10.26 -10.86
CA GLY A 51 5.98 -10.08 -9.65
C GLY A 51 5.56 -8.66 -9.36
N MET A 52 5.01 -8.49 -8.15
CA MET A 52 4.58 -7.21 -7.65
C MET A 52 4.77 -7.07 -6.15
N THR A 53 4.88 -5.84 -5.67
CA THR A 53 4.96 -5.52 -4.23
C THR A 53 4.01 -4.37 -3.88
N ILE A 54 3.29 -4.51 -2.77
CA ILE A 54 2.36 -3.50 -2.27
C ILE A 54 2.71 -3.20 -0.81
N GLY A 55 3.15 -1.97 -0.55
CA GLY A 55 3.36 -1.44 0.80
C GLY A 55 2.12 -0.70 1.28
N ASP A 56 1.66 -0.98 2.49
CA ASP A 56 0.64 -0.20 3.20
C ASP A 56 -0.53 0.20 2.28
N GLY A 57 -1.02 -0.79 1.51
CA GLY A 57 -1.80 -0.52 0.30
C GLY A 57 -3.30 -0.62 0.47
N LEU A 58 -4.02 0.40 -0.01
CA LEU A 58 -5.49 0.36 -0.13
C LEU A 58 -5.91 -0.56 -1.28
N THR A 59 -6.18 -1.82 -0.97
CA THR A 59 -6.38 -2.89 -1.96
C THR A 59 -7.81 -3.40 -1.95
N ASP A 60 -8.39 -3.63 -0.79
CA ASP A 60 -9.71 -4.21 -0.60
C ASP A 60 -10.54 -3.44 0.44
N PRO A 61 -11.03 -2.23 0.10
CA PRO A 61 -11.66 -1.30 1.04
C PRO A 61 -12.80 -1.93 1.87
N VAL A 62 -13.60 -2.81 1.27
CA VAL A 62 -14.71 -3.50 1.97
C VAL A 62 -14.24 -4.27 3.22
N ASN A 63 -13.00 -4.74 3.24
CA ASN A 63 -12.37 -5.49 4.32
C ASN A 63 -11.22 -4.71 5.01
N GLN A 64 -11.05 -3.41 4.74
CA GLN A 64 -9.95 -2.59 5.29
C GLN A 64 -10.41 -1.44 6.19
N TYR A 65 -11.58 -1.56 6.82
CA TYR A 65 -12.12 -0.48 7.69
C TYR A 65 -12.42 -0.89 9.13
N MET A 66 -11.77 -1.90 9.70
CA MET A 66 -11.93 -2.23 11.13
C MET A 66 -11.12 -1.31 12.07
N TYR A 67 -11.31 0.02 11.98
CA TYR A 67 -10.52 1.00 12.73
C TYR A 67 -10.77 0.99 14.24
N GLY A 68 -12.00 0.75 14.70
CA GLY A 68 -12.37 0.99 16.09
C GLY A 68 -11.58 0.11 17.08
N ASP A 69 -11.46 -1.19 16.79
CA ASP A 69 -10.63 -2.09 17.59
C ASP A 69 -9.16 -1.67 17.60
N PHE A 70 -8.61 -1.33 16.44
CA PHE A 70 -7.22 -0.91 16.32
C PHE A 70 -6.93 0.35 17.15
N LEU A 71 -7.68 1.43 16.89
CA LEU A 71 -7.49 2.73 17.57
C LEU A 71 -7.67 2.62 19.09
N TYR A 72 -8.61 1.78 19.55
CA TYR A 72 -8.82 1.53 20.97
C TYR A 72 -7.64 0.78 21.58
N GLN A 73 -7.16 -0.29 20.93
CA GLN A 73 -6.07 -1.12 21.45
C GLN A 73 -4.74 -0.38 21.55
N ILE A 74 -4.49 0.60 20.67
CA ILE A 74 -3.30 1.46 20.76
C ILE A 74 -3.51 2.69 21.66
N GLY A 75 -4.70 2.85 22.26
CA GLY A 75 -4.99 3.87 23.26
C GLY A 75 -5.28 5.26 22.71
N LEU A 76 -5.61 5.39 21.41
CA LEU A 76 -5.96 6.69 20.80
C LEU A 76 -7.42 7.08 20.99
N VAL A 77 -8.30 6.12 21.26
CA VAL A 77 -9.73 6.37 21.50
C VAL A 77 -10.24 5.59 22.72
N ASP A 78 -11.23 6.13 23.41
CA ASP A 78 -11.96 5.42 24.47
C ASP A 78 -13.12 4.55 23.93
N LEU A 79 -13.84 3.86 24.81
CA LEU A 79 -14.94 2.97 24.42
C LEU A 79 -16.11 3.70 23.73
N SER A 80 -16.39 4.94 24.11
CA SER A 80 -17.48 5.73 23.52
C SER A 80 -17.11 6.18 22.10
N GLN A 81 -15.86 6.61 21.93
CA GLN A 81 -15.30 7.00 20.64
C GLN A 81 -15.15 5.79 19.72
N LYS A 82 -14.69 4.65 20.25
CA LYS A 82 -14.67 3.36 19.52
C LYS A 82 -16.04 3.01 18.94
N ALA A 83 -17.10 3.11 19.74
CA ALA A 83 -18.45 2.78 19.27
C ALA A 83 -18.89 3.67 18.09
N TYR A 84 -18.50 4.96 18.10
CA TYR A 84 -18.72 5.85 16.97
C TYR A 84 -17.91 5.41 15.73
N VAL A 85 -16.62 5.11 15.90
CA VAL A 85 -15.74 4.64 14.82
C VAL A 85 -16.30 3.36 14.20
N ASP A 86 -16.70 2.38 15.00
CA ASP A 86 -17.29 1.11 14.55
C ASP A 86 -18.58 1.32 13.74
N LEU A 87 -19.41 2.29 14.15
CA LEU A 87 -20.60 2.65 13.39
C LEU A 87 -20.24 3.26 12.03
N GLN A 88 -19.30 4.21 11.98
CA GLN A 88 -18.90 4.83 10.70
C GLN A 88 -18.30 3.81 9.74
N THR A 89 -17.49 2.88 10.25
CA THR A 89 -16.87 1.85 9.43
C THR A 89 -17.85 0.81 8.93
N ALA A 90 -18.86 0.45 9.74
CA ALA A 90 -19.98 -0.39 9.29
C ALA A 90 -20.79 0.30 8.18
N LEU A 91 -21.04 1.61 8.29
CA LEU A 91 -21.72 2.40 7.25
C LEU A 91 -20.91 2.48 5.96
N MET A 92 -19.58 2.67 6.06
CA MET A 92 -18.67 2.61 4.91
C MET A 92 -18.77 1.27 4.19
N ARG A 93 -18.62 0.17 4.93
CA ARG A 93 -18.73 -1.18 4.37
C ARG A 93 -20.07 -1.40 3.68
N TYR A 94 -21.16 -1.01 4.33
CA TYR A 94 -22.49 -1.11 3.74
C TYR A 94 -22.61 -0.29 2.45
N ALA A 95 -22.12 0.94 2.42
CA ALA A 95 -22.13 1.77 1.21
C ALA A 95 -21.33 1.12 0.06
N ILE A 96 -20.17 0.53 0.35
CA ILE A 96 -19.35 -0.22 -0.63
C ILE A 96 -20.12 -1.41 -1.19
N GLU A 97 -20.75 -2.20 -0.33
CA GLU A 97 -21.56 -3.37 -0.71
C GLU A 97 -22.78 -2.99 -1.56
N GLN A 98 -23.31 -1.77 -1.40
CA GLN A 98 -24.37 -1.21 -2.25
C GLN A 98 -23.85 -0.52 -3.52
N GLY A 99 -22.54 -0.55 -3.79
CA GLY A 99 -21.92 0.13 -4.95
C GLY A 99 -21.88 1.66 -4.83
N ARG A 100 -22.15 2.22 -3.65
CA ARG A 100 -22.12 3.66 -3.36
C ARG A 100 -20.72 4.09 -2.93
N TYR A 101 -19.77 3.97 -3.85
CA TYR A 101 -18.35 4.19 -3.57
C TYR A 101 -18.01 5.63 -3.14
N ILE A 102 -18.67 6.63 -3.74
CA ILE A 102 -18.47 8.04 -3.36
C ILE A 102 -19.00 8.31 -1.94
N ASP A 103 -20.15 7.74 -1.57
CA ASP A 103 -20.70 7.85 -0.20
C ASP A 103 -19.73 7.23 0.82
N ALA A 104 -19.19 6.06 0.51
CA ALA A 104 -18.18 5.40 1.34
C ALA A 104 -16.90 6.24 1.46
N PHE A 105 -16.47 6.91 0.38
CA PHE A 105 -15.35 7.84 0.41
C PHE A 105 -15.60 9.01 1.36
N HIS A 106 -16.75 9.68 1.26
CA HIS A 106 -17.04 10.80 2.15
C HIS A 106 -17.11 10.39 3.62
N LEU A 107 -17.58 9.18 3.93
CA LEU A 107 -17.55 8.64 5.29
C LEU A 107 -16.11 8.39 5.78
N PHE A 108 -15.24 7.86 4.92
CA PHE A 108 -13.82 7.67 5.21
C PHE A 108 -13.11 9.00 5.43
N ASP A 109 -13.36 9.99 4.57
CA ASP A 109 -12.78 11.33 4.67
C ASP A 109 -13.21 12.04 5.96
N ALA A 110 -14.51 12.00 6.29
CA ALA A 110 -15.02 12.55 7.54
C ALA A 110 -14.43 11.85 8.79
N LEU A 111 -14.17 10.55 8.71
CA LEU A 111 -13.62 9.78 9.83
C LEU A 111 -12.12 10.04 10.03
N LEU A 112 -11.31 9.98 8.96
CA LEU A 112 -9.85 9.90 9.06
C LEU A 112 -9.09 11.00 8.30
N ASN A 113 -9.22 11.09 6.97
CA ASN A 113 -8.41 12.01 6.14
C ASN A 113 -8.69 13.48 6.48
N GLY A 114 -9.90 13.96 6.23
CA GLY A 114 -10.30 15.35 6.39
C GLY A 114 -9.66 16.29 5.39
N ASP A 115 -9.37 15.82 4.17
CA ASP A 115 -8.66 16.59 3.12
C ASP A 115 -9.61 17.22 2.10
N LEU A 116 -10.76 16.59 1.84
CA LEU A 116 -11.72 17.05 0.83
C LEU A 116 -12.98 17.69 1.41
N LEU A 117 -13.35 17.33 2.64
CA LEU A 117 -14.37 18.02 3.40
C LEU A 117 -13.79 19.28 4.04
N ASN A 118 -14.51 20.41 3.98
CA ASN A 118 -14.12 21.68 4.61
C ASN A 118 -14.20 21.64 6.16
N THR A 119 -14.00 20.47 6.77
CA THR A 119 -14.13 20.19 8.20
C THR A 119 -13.02 19.27 8.64
N THR A 120 -12.56 19.43 9.88
CA THR A 120 -11.59 18.51 10.48
C THR A 120 -12.17 17.10 10.62
N SER A 121 -11.34 16.08 10.41
CA SER A 121 -11.75 14.69 10.58
C SER A 121 -12.07 14.35 12.04
N TYR A 122 -12.92 13.35 12.25
CA TYR A 122 -13.22 12.85 13.59
C TYR A 122 -11.95 12.41 14.32
N PHE A 123 -11.05 11.70 13.63
CA PHE A 123 -9.76 11.28 14.14
C PHE A 123 -8.94 12.44 14.72
N TYR A 124 -8.78 13.53 13.96
CA TYR A 124 -8.06 14.71 14.46
C TYR A 124 -8.78 15.33 15.66
N ASN A 125 -10.11 15.44 15.62
CA ASN A 125 -10.89 16.07 16.68
C ASN A 125 -10.79 15.33 18.03
N VAL A 126 -10.65 14.00 18.02
CA VAL A 126 -10.58 13.21 19.25
C VAL A 126 -9.16 12.88 19.72
N THR A 127 -8.17 12.90 18.81
CA THR A 127 -6.78 12.56 19.14
C THR A 127 -5.84 13.76 19.19
N GLY A 128 -6.15 14.84 18.48
CA GLY A 128 -5.24 15.96 18.20
C GLY A 128 -4.09 15.63 17.24
N ILE A 129 -4.01 14.39 16.71
CA ILE A 129 -2.96 13.93 15.80
C ILE A 129 -3.37 14.25 14.37
N LYS A 130 -2.48 14.89 13.60
CA LYS A 130 -2.64 15.12 12.17
C LYS A 130 -2.00 14.00 11.33
N ASN A 131 -0.91 13.43 11.83
CA ASN A 131 -0.15 12.42 11.12
C ASN A 131 -0.71 11.02 11.36
N TYR A 132 -1.68 10.62 10.53
CA TYR A 132 -2.18 9.24 10.49
C TYR A 132 -1.25 8.27 9.73
N PHE A 133 -0.10 8.73 9.23
CA PHE A 133 0.89 7.86 8.61
C PHE A 133 1.86 7.24 9.62
N ASN A 134 2.04 7.83 10.80
CA ASN A 134 2.85 7.26 11.87
C ASN A 134 2.37 7.78 13.23
N TYR A 135 1.68 6.95 14.00
CA TYR A 135 1.04 7.37 15.24
C TYR A 135 2.01 7.76 16.39
N LEU A 136 3.32 7.61 16.19
CA LEU A 136 4.31 8.13 17.13
C LEU A 136 4.54 9.64 16.99
N LEU A 137 4.05 10.25 15.90
CA LEU A 137 4.24 11.65 15.57
C LEU A 137 2.89 12.36 15.48
N THR A 138 2.82 13.59 15.98
CA THR A 138 1.60 14.41 15.86
C THR A 138 1.45 15.01 14.46
N ASP A 139 2.57 15.45 13.87
CA ASP A 139 2.64 16.05 12.53
C ASP A 139 3.57 15.22 11.63
N GLU A 140 3.44 15.37 10.31
CA GLU A 140 4.39 14.79 9.38
C GLU A 140 5.79 15.41 9.56
N PRO A 141 6.87 14.63 9.42
CA PRO A 141 8.23 15.17 9.48
C PRO A 141 8.49 16.27 8.45
N GLU A 142 9.09 17.38 8.87
CA GLU A 142 9.41 18.51 7.98
C GLU A 142 10.31 18.10 6.80
N ASP A 143 11.18 17.12 7.01
CA ASP A 143 12.10 16.57 6.01
C ASP A 143 11.41 15.67 4.97
N GLN A 144 10.09 15.51 4.99
CA GLN A 144 9.32 14.96 3.88
C GLN A 144 8.94 16.04 2.85
N GLY A 145 9.01 17.32 3.22
CA GLY A 145 8.61 18.46 2.38
C GLY A 145 9.66 18.98 1.40
N TYR A 146 10.92 18.55 1.48
CA TYR A 146 12.02 19.16 0.70
C TYR A 146 11.98 18.87 -0.81
N PHE A 147 11.29 17.80 -1.25
CA PHE A 147 11.38 17.32 -2.63
C PHE A 147 10.78 18.32 -3.63
N VAL A 148 9.62 18.92 -3.33
CA VAL A 148 8.97 19.89 -4.22
C VAL A 148 9.86 21.13 -4.43
N PRO A 149 10.37 21.81 -3.38
CA PRO A 149 11.34 22.90 -3.55
C PRO A 149 12.59 22.49 -4.34
N PHE A 150 13.08 21.26 -4.14
CA PHE A 150 14.26 20.77 -4.84
C PHE A 150 14.02 20.56 -6.33
N VAL A 151 12.98 19.81 -6.70
CA VAL A 151 12.72 19.41 -8.10
C VAL A 151 12.17 20.55 -8.95
N THR A 152 11.60 21.57 -8.32
CA THR A 152 11.10 22.78 -9.01
C THR A 152 12.19 23.82 -9.32
N ARG A 153 13.42 23.63 -8.84
CA ARG A 153 14.56 24.52 -9.15
C ARG A 153 14.90 24.51 -10.63
N ALA A 154 15.18 25.67 -11.22
CA ALA A 154 15.34 25.82 -12.67
C ALA A 154 16.46 24.93 -13.27
N ASP A 155 17.60 24.82 -12.60
CA ASP A 155 18.70 23.93 -13.00
C ASP A 155 18.30 22.45 -12.92
N ARG A 156 17.56 22.03 -11.89
CA ARG A 156 17.06 20.66 -11.74
C ARG A 156 16.06 20.32 -12.83
N ARG A 157 15.07 21.18 -13.06
CA ARG A 157 14.09 21.03 -14.14
C ARG A 157 14.75 20.92 -15.52
N LYS A 158 15.79 21.72 -15.77
CA LYS A 158 16.59 21.64 -17.00
C LYS A 158 17.29 20.28 -17.13
N GLN A 159 17.86 19.76 -16.03
CA GLN A 159 18.56 18.47 -16.00
C GLN A 159 17.64 17.26 -16.23
N ILE A 160 16.37 17.33 -15.82
CA ILE A 160 15.39 16.25 -16.00
C ILE A 160 14.47 16.44 -17.22
N HIS A 161 14.76 17.42 -18.07
CA HIS A 161 14.10 17.65 -19.36
C HIS A 161 12.56 17.86 -19.31
N VAL A 162 12.03 18.45 -18.24
CA VAL A 162 10.57 18.71 -18.07
C VAL A 162 10.06 19.99 -18.73
N GLY A 163 10.96 20.79 -19.34
CA GLY A 163 10.60 22.05 -20.00
C GLY A 163 9.86 23.01 -19.06
N ASN A 164 8.70 23.49 -19.50
CA ASN A 164 7.87 24.46 -18.78
C ASN A 164 6.72 23.83 -17.97
N LEU A 165 6.68 22.49 -17.83
CA LEU A 165 5.61 21.81 -17.10
C LEU A 165 5.65 22.12 -15.61
N SER A 166 4.54 22.54 -15.00
CA SER A 166 4.44 22.71 -13.55
C SER A 166 4.52 21.35 -12.84
N TYR A 167 5.08 21.33 -11.63
CA TYR A 167 5.14 20.15 -10.78
C TYR A 167 4.45 20.44 -9.44
N GLY A 168 3.60 19.52 -9.01
CA GLY A 168 3.03 19.45 -7.66
C GLY A 168 3.15 18.01 -7.16
N SER A 169 3.28 17.84 -5.84
CA SER A 169 3.36 16.51 -5.21
C SER A 169 2.03 15.75 -5.25
N GLN A 170 0.90 16.47 -5.22
CA GLN A 170 -0.45 15.93 -5.25
C GLN A 170 -1.37 16.80 -6.13
N SER A 171 -2.54 16.29 -6.48
CA SER A 171 -3.55 17.02 -7.27
C SER A 171 -4.96 16.68 -6.83
N ASP A 172 -5.62 17.64 -6.18
CA ASP A 172 -7.04 17.53 -5.77
C ASP A 172 -7.95 17.24 -6.96
N THR A 173 -7.60 17.73 -8.15
CA THR A 173 -8.36 17.45 -9.37
C THR A 173 -8.30 15.96 -9.72
N VAL A 174 -7.11 15.36 -9.66
CA VAL A 174 -6.95 13.92 -9.94
C VAL A 174 -7.67 13.10 -8.88
N GLU A 175 -7.52 13.46 -7.61
CA GLU A 175 -8.21 12.78 -6.51
C GLU A 175 -9.74 12.83 -6.65
N LYS A 176 -10.31 14.02 -6.90
CA LYS A 176 -11.76 14.19 -7.13
C LYS A 176 -12.28 13.36 -8.30
N MET A 177 -11.47 13.17 -9.34
CA MET A 177 -11.83 12.32 -10.48
C MET A 177 -11.74 10.82 -10.17
N LEU A 178 -11.06 10.43 -9.09
CA LEU A 178 -10.85 9.05 -8.67
C LEU A 178 -11.71 8.62 -7.47
N LEU A 179 -12.55 9.48 -6.89
CA LEU A 179 -13.38 9.16 -5.71
C LEU A 179 -14.18 7.86 -5.87
N ASN A 180 -14.74 7.63 -7.05
CA ASN A 180 -15.50 6.42 -7.31
C ASN A 180 -14.61 5.15 -7.40
N ASP A 181 -13.32 5.29 -7.68
CA ASP A 181 -12.36 4.18 -7.74
C ASP A 181 -11.79 3.81 -6.36
N VAL A 182 -11.57 4.79 -5.48
CA VAL A 182 -10.93 4.61 -4.16
C VAL A 182 -11.52 3.43 -3.37
N MET A 183 -12.86 3.33 -3.38
CA MET A 183 -13.59 2.35 -2.58
C MET A 183 -13.86 1.00 -3.29
N GLN A 184 -13.37 0.81 -4.51
CA GLN A 184 -13.49 -0.45 -5.24
C GLN A 184 -12.40 -1.47 -4.86
N SER A 185 -12.72 -2.76 -4.90
CA SER A 185 -11.75 -3.81 -4.58
C SER A 185 -10.82 -4.18 -5.75
N MET A 186 -9.54 -4.37 -5.44
CA MET A 186 -8.51 -4.93 -6.33
C MET A 186 -8.00 -6.30 -5.86
N ALA A 187 -8.55 -6.85 -4.77
CA ALA A 187 -8.15 -8.15 -4.21
C ALA A 187 -8.20 -9.27 -5.25
N TRP A 188 -9.21 -9.27 -6.12
CA TRP A 188 -9.37 -10.29 -7.16
C TRP A 188 -8.21 -10.27 -8.17
N LYS A 189 -7.61 -9.11 -8.46
CA LYS A 189 -6.42 -9.01 -9.31
C LYS A 189 -5.19 -9.55 -8.59
N VAL A 190 -5.07 -9.32 -7.28
CA VAL A 190 -4.01 -9.91 -6.46
C VAL A 190 -4.09 -11.44 -6.51
N ALA A 191 -5.29 -12.00 -6.30
CA ALA A 191 -5.52 -13.44 -6.41
C ALA A 191 -5.17 -13.99 -7.80
N ALA A 192 -5.60 -13.29 -8.87
CA ALA A 192 -5.29 -13.70 -10.24
C ALA A 192 -3.77 -13.74 -10.51
N ILE A 193 -3.03 -12.73 -10.05
CA ILE A 193 -1.57 -12.67 -10.19
C ILE A 193 -0.87 -13.77 -9.38
N ALA A 194 -1.31 -14.01 -8.15
CA ALA A 194 -0.76 -15.09 -7.33
C ALA A 194 -1.02 -16.48 -7.95
N ASN A 195 -2.23 -16.72 -8.48
CA ASN A 195 -2.59 -17.95 -9.19
C ASN A 195 -1.83 -18.14 -10.51
N ALA A 196 -1.45 -17.05 -11.17
CA ALA A 196 -0.60 -17.06 -12.37
C ALA A 196 0.89 -17.32 -12.06
N ASN A 197 1.23 -17.69 -10.81
CA ASN A 197 2.58 -17.99 -10.34
C ASN A 197 3.56 -16.81 -10.43
N TYR A 198 3.11 -15.56 -10.42
CA TYR A 198 4.01 -14.43 -10.18
C TYR A 198 4.33 -14.29 -8.69
N SER A 199 5.47 -13.69 -8.36
CA SER A 199 5.79 -13.34 -6.98
C SER A 199 4.95 -12.15 -6.51
N VAL A 200 4.38 -12.22 -5.31
CA VAL A 200 3.58 -11.17 -4.68
C VAL A 200 4.13 -10.90 -3.29
N MET A 201 4.41 -9.64 -2.98
CA MET A 201 4.71 -9.22 -1.61
C MET A 201 3.69 -8.18 -1.16
N ILE A 202 3.07 -8.45 -0.02
CA ILE A 202 2.27 -7.48 0.73
C ILE A 202 3.05 -7.17 2.00
N TYR A 203 3.35 -5.90 2.24
CA TYR A 203 4.05 -5.47 3.44
C TYR A 203 3.37 -4.28 4.10
N ASN A 204 3.50 -4.18 5.42
CA ASN A 204 2.98 -3.06 6.20
C ASN A 204 3.98 -2.57 7.23
N GLY A 205 4.03 -1.24 7.39
CA GLY A 205 4.55 -0.61 8.59
C GLY A 205 3.67 -0.91 9.80
N HIS A 206 4.29 -1.23 10.93
CA HIS A 206 3.58 -1.50 12.18
C HIS A 206 2.86 -0.27 12.77
N LEU A 207 3.30 0.94 12.42
CA LEU A 207 2.87 2.20 13.03
C LEU A 207 1.89 3.01 12.15
N ASP A 208 1.50 2.47 11.00
CA ASP A 208 0.55 3.12 10.09
C ASP A 208 -0.88 3.09 10.69
N ILE A 209 -1.62 4.19 10.57
CA ILE A 209 -3.05 4.24 10.89
C ILE A 209 -3.89 4.08 9.63
N ILE A 210 -3.60 4.85 8.57
CA ILE A 210 -4.47 4.93 7.40
C ILE A 210 -4.65 3.57 6.72
N ILE A 211 -3.60 2.74 6.67
CA ILE A 211 -3.68 1.36 6.21
C ILE A 211 -3.05 0.44 7.27
N ALA A 212 -3.55 0.56 8.49
CA ALA A 212 -3.05 -0.19 9.64
C ALA A 212 -2.94 -1.70 9.40
N LEU A 213 -1.91 -2.31 10.00
CA LEU A 213 -1.61 -3.74 9.86
C LEU A 213 -2.84 -4.64 10.08
N PRO A 214 -3.70 -4.47 11.11
CA PRO A 214 -4.89 -5.30 11.29
C PRO A 214 -5.88 -5.23 10.12
N LEU A 215 -6.01 -4.07 9.47
CA LEU A 215 -6.86 -3.87 8.30
C LEU A 215 -6.32 -4.66 7.10
N THR A 216 -5.00 -4.64 6.93
CA THR A 216 -4.35 -5.45 5.89
C THR A 216 -4.47 -6.95 6.17
N MET A 217 -4.32 -7.37 7.44
CA MET A 217 -4.51 -8.78 7.81
C MET A 217 -5.95 -9.26 7.57
N GLU A 218 -6.95 -8.40 7.79
CA GLU A 218 -8.35 -8.74 7.58
C GLU A 218 -8.61 -9.12 6.11
N TRP A 219 -8.31 -8.24 5.15
CA TRP A 219 -8.58 -8.58 3.74
C TRP A 219 -7.70 -9.73 3.23
N ILE A 220 -6.46 -9.86 3.71
CA ILE A 220 -5.61 -11.02 3.39
C ILE A 220 -6.25 -12.32 3.87
N SER A 221 -6.94 -12.30 5.02
CA SER A 221 -7.66 -13.47 5.53
C SER A 221 -8.86 -13.88 4.66
N GLN A 222 -9.48 -12.91 3.98
CA GLN A 222 -10.59 -13.09 3.03
C GLN A 222 -10.12 -13.44 1.61
N LEU A 223 -8.84 -13.20 1.28
CA LEU A 223 -8.29 -13.44 -0.06
C LEU A 223 -8.30 -14.94 -0.40
N THR A 224 -9.06 -15.30 -1.44
CA THR A 224 -9.18 -16.68 -1.93
C THR A 224 -8.32 -16.89 -3.18
N TRP A 225 -7.31 -17.75 -3.09
CA TRP A 225 -6.39 -18.15 -4.16
C TRP A 225 -5.75 -19.51 -3.83
N SER A 226 -4.94 -20.06 -4.74
CA SER A 226 -4.38 -21.41 -4.62
C SER A 226 -3.56 -21.65 -3.35
N GLY A 227 -2.90 -20.62 -2.82
CA GLY A 227 -2.09 -20.67 -1.60
C GLY A 227 -2.79 -20.19 -0.33
N THR A 228 -4.10 -19.94 -0.32
CA THR A 228 -4.82 -19.42 0.87
C THR A 228 -4.60 -20.29 2.11
N ASN A 229 -4.77 -21.62 1.99
CA ASN A 229 -4.61 -22.53 3.12
C ASN A 229 -3.16 -22.60 3.61
N GLU A 230 -2.21 -22.61 2.67
CA GLU A 230 -0.77 -22.58 3.00
C GLU A 230 -0.41 -21.31 3.75
N LEU A 231 -0.80 -20.12 3.26
CA LEU A 231 -0.51 -18.85 3.91
C LEU A 231 -1.13 -18.74 5.32
N ARG A 232 -2.36 -19.25 5.48
CA ARG A 232 -3.04 -19.27 6.78
C ARG A 232 -2.28 -20.10 7.82
N GLN A 233 -1.82 -21.28 7.40
CA GLN A 233 -1.09 -22.22 8.26
C GLN A 233 0.41 -21.88 8.39
N ALA A 234 0.95 -21.07 7.47
CA ALA A 234 2.35 -20.71 7.45
C ALA A 234 2.79 -20.05 8.77
N PRO A 235 3.92 -20.49 9.35
CA PRO A 235 4.44 -19.90 10.57
C PRO A 235 4.89 -18.46 10.29
N ARG A 236 4.60 -17.57 11.23
CA ARG A 236 5.18 -16.22 11.23
C ARG A 236 6.60 -16.29 11.77
N THR A 237 7.59 -15.99 10.95
CA THR A 237 8.99 -16.04 11.33
C THR A 237 9.49 -14.66 11.77
N VAL A 238 10.33 -14.63 12.80
CA VAL A 238 11.06 -13.42 13.22
C VAL A 238 12.19 -13.18 12.23
N TRP A 239 12.35 -11.92 11.82
CA TRP A 239 13.38 -11.51 10.88
C TRP A 239 14.23 -10.37 11.46
N LYS A 240 15.55 -10.51 11.31
CA LYS A 240 16.57 -9.49 11.55
C LYS A 240 17.34 -9.28 10.25
N VAL A 241 17.82 -8.06 10.01
CA VAL A 241 18.63 -7.77 8.82
C VAL A 241 19.96 -8.53 8.90
N ALA A 242 20.63 -8.47 10.05
CA ALA A 242 21.78 -9.30 10.37
C ALA A 242 21.53 -10.09 11.66
N ASP A 243 22.03 -11.32 11.77
CA ASP A 243 21.87 -12.15 12.97
C ASP A 243 22.46 -11.49 14.23
N THR A 244 23.48 -10.65 14.05
CA THR A 244 24.12 -9.86 15.11
C THR A 244 23.30 -8.65 15.57
N ASP A 245 22.25 -8.28 14.83
CA ASP A 245 21.42 -7.15 15.22
C ASP A 245 20.73 -7.44 16.56
N LYS A 246 20.72 -6.45 17.44
CA LYS A 246 19.95 -6.54 18.69
C LYS A 246 18.46 -6.47 18.41
N GLU A 247 18.07 -5.55 17.54
CA GLU A 247 16.67 -5.29 17.19
C GLU A 247 16.13 -6.25 16.14
N ILE A 248 14.85 -6.58 16.28
CA ILE A 248 14.08 -7.31 15.27
C ILE A 248 13.59 -6.31 14.22
N ALA A 249 13.89 -6.58 12.95
CA ALA A 249 13.44 -5.77 11.83
C ALA A 249 11.95 -5.96 11.56
N GLY A 250 11.46 -7.19 11.69
CA GLY A 250 10.08 -7.48 11.41
C GLY A 250 9.72 -8.95 11.48
N TYR A 251 8.67 -9.29 10.77
CA TYR A 251 8.14 -10.64 10.71
C TYR A 251 7.72 -10.99 9.29
N ILE A 252 8.00 -12.22 8.86
CA ILE A 252 7.70 -12.69 7.51
C ILE A 252 6.91 -13.99 7.58
N LYS A 253 5.82 -14.07 6.81
CA LYS A 253 5.20 -15.31 6.38
C LYS A 253 5.42 -15.49 4.89
N THR A 254 5.63 -16.73 4.45
CA THR A 254 5.64 -17.08 3.03
C THR A 254 4.66 -18.19 2.70
N ALA A 255 4.23 -18.22 1.44
CA ALA A 255 3.44 -19.30 0.87
C ALA A 255 3.78 -19.47 -0.62
N ASN A 256 3.21 -20.51 -1.25
CA ASN A 256 3.38 -20.88 -2.64
C ASN A 256 4.86 -21.00 -3.03
N ASN A 257 5.62 -21.81 -2.29
CA ASN A 257 7.06 -22.01 -2.50
C ASN A 257 7.84 -20.67 -2.51
N ASN A 258 7.61 -19.82 -1.51
CA ASN A 258 8.20 -18.49 -1.40
C ASN A 258 7.89 -17.56 -2.59
N ARG A 259 6.70 -17.68 -3.19
CA ARG A 259 6.22 -16.69 -4.18
C ARG A 259 5.23 -15.71 -3.58
N PHE A 260 4.66 -15.98 -2.41
CA PHE A 260 3.84 -15.01 -1.70
C PHE A 260 4.54 -14.63 -0.40
N PHE A 261 4.82 -13.35 -0.20
CA PHE A 261 5.39 -12.78 1.02
C PHE A 261 4.36 -11.91 1.71
N LEU A 262 4.17 -12.13 3.01
CA LEU A 262 3.42 -11.25 3.89
C LEU A 262 4.37 -10.77 4.99
N ALA A 263 4.72 -9.49 4.96
CA ALA A 263 5.73 -8.92 5.84
C ALA A 263 5.16 -7.81 6.73
N THR A 264 5.62 -7.76 7.97
CA THR A 264 5.42 -6.62 8.87
C THR A 264 6.78 -6.04 9.19
N ILE A 265 6.96 -4.72 9.01
CA ILE A 265 8.18 -4.01 9.39
C ILE A 265 7.93 -3.27 10.70
N ARG A 266 8.73 -3.58 11.72
CA ARG A 266 8.63 -2.90 13.03
C ARG A 266 9.17 -1.48 12.92
N ASN A 267 8.66 -0.59 13.76
CA ASN A 267 9.13 0.80 13.87
C ASN A 267 9.06 1.59 12.56
N ALA A 268 8.10 1.25 11.70
CA ALA A 268 7.79 1.96 10.46
C ALA A 268 6.30 2.29 10.43
N GLY A 269 5.96 3.48 9.99
CA GLY A 269 4.61 3.89 9.59
C GLY A 269 4.35 3.59 8.11
N HIS A 270 3.51 4.41 7.49
CA HIS A 270 3.04 4.25 6.12
C HIS A 270 4.16 4.23 5.08
N MET A 271 5.16 5.11 5.26
CA MET A 271 6.32 5.21 4.38
C MET A 271 7.47 4.34 4.91
N VAL A 272 7.31 3.02 4.78
CA VAL A 272 8.30 2.05 5.29
C VAL A 272 9.73 2.31 4.81
N PRO A 273 10.00 2.67 3.54
CA PRO A 273 11.37 2.97 3.10
C PRO A 273 11.98 4.21 3.77
N TYR A 274 11.15 5.17 4.22
CA TYR A 274 11.60 6.36 4.94
C TYR A 274 11.95 6.01 6.40
N ASP A 275 11.06 5.31 7.10
CA ASP A 275 11.25 5.02 8.53
C ASP A 275 12.29 3.91 8.78
N GLN A 276 12.35 2.90 7.92
CA GLN A 276 13.21 1.71 8.07
C GLN A 276 13.94 1.34 6.77
N PRO A 277 14.79 2.23 6.22
CA PRO A 277 15.44 2.02 4.91
C PRO A 277 16.30 0.76 4.86
N ARG A 278 17.04 0.45 5.94
CA ARG A 278 17.90 -0.75 6.00
C ARG A 278 17.08 -2.04 5.97
N ALA A 279 15.97 -2.07 6.71
CA ALA A 279 15.09 -3.23 6.73
C ALA A 279 14.40 -3.39 5.37
N MET A 280 13.86 -2.30 4.81
CA MET A 280 13.18 -2.36 3.51
C MET A 280 14.10 -2.86 2.39
N LEU A 281 15.35 -2.40 2.34
CA LEU A 281 16.31 -2.88 1.35
C LEU A 281 16.56 -4.39 1.46
N ASP A 282 16.78 -4.89 2.68
CA ASP A 282 17.01 -6.31 2.93
C ASP A 282 15.76 -7.16 2.60
N LEU A 283 14.56 -6.68 2.96
CA LEU A 283 13.29 -7.34 2.59
C LEU A 283 13.11 -7.42 1.06
N LEU A 284 13.42 -6.34 0.34
CA LEU A 284 13.34 -6.33 -1.12
C LEU A 284 14.32 -7.32 -1.74
N GLN A 285 15.55 -7.39 -1.24
CA GLN A 285 16.56 -8.35 -1.71
C GLN A 285 16.12 -9.80 -1.48
N ARG A 286 15.57 -10.10 -0.29
CA ARG A 286 14.96 -11.39 0.06
C ARG A 286 13.83 -11.78 -0.89
N PHE A 287 12.93 -10.84 -1.18
CA PHE A 287 11.84 -11.05 -2.13
C PHE A 287 12.34 -11.35 -3.54
N LEU A 288 13.30 -10.56 -4.05
CA LEU A 288 13.89 -10.77 -5.37
C LEU A 288 14.64 -12.10 -5.50
N ALA A 289 15.27 -12.56 -4.41
CA ALA A 289 15.95 -13.85 -4.34
C ALA A 289 15.01 -15.04 -4.07
N ALA A 290 13.72 -14.80 -3.77
CA ALA A 290 12.78 -15.79 -3.24
C ALA A 290 13.29 -16.51 -1.96
N GLN A 291 14.01 -15.78 -1.11
CA GLN A 291 14.61 -16.26 0.14
C GLN A 291 14.10 -15.43 1.33
N PRO A 292 13.23 -15.94 2.20
CA PRO A 292 12.75 -15.18 3.37
C PRO A 292 13.78 -15.06 4.49
N LYS A 293 14.82 -15.90 4.49
CA LYS A 293 15.92 -15.93 5.46
C LYS A 293 17.27 -15.87 4.77
#